data_AF-X1LFV5-F1
#
_entry.id   AF-X1LFV5-F1
#
_cell.length_a   1.000
_cell.length_b   1.000
_cell.length_c   1.000
_cell.angle_alpha   90.00
_cell.angle_beta   90.00
_cell.angle_gamma   90.00
#
_symmetry.space_group_name_H-M   'P 1'
#
loop_
_entity.id
_entity.type
_entity.pdbx_description
1 polymer ?
#
loop_
_entity_poly.entity_id
_entity_poly.type
_entity_poly.pdbx_seq_one_letter_code
_entity_poly.pdbx_strand_id
1 'polypeptide(L)'
;FRRQLYDFFQGEHYCKSDKAINISSEKGVTDIDAAIYDRDAGVLGIFQLKWQDAYGNSMKERYSHITNLYPKATEWIDKVESWISLNRNKDLLKRIFSLPNRVPKKILIFVICRHNTYFTGYEVDKRAAWSSVWNLLKVWDSKIPKNSTNKIEALYNELKKIERDINTRKRPEMTKDEFNISRYRIILKSS
;
A
#
# COMPACT_ATOMS: atom_id res chain seq x y z
N PHE A 1 2.52 -10.68 9.51
CA PHE A 1 1.61 -9.95 8.59
C PHE A 1 1.52 -10.61 7.21
N ARG A 2 2.64 -10.89 6.53
CA ARG A 2 2.65 -11.58 5.23
C ARG A 2 1.73 -12.81 5.10
N ARG A 3 1.70 -13.68 6.11
CA ARG A 3 0.77 -14.83 6.15
C ARG A 3 -0.69 -14.40 6.05
N GLN A 4 -1.10 -13.39 6.83
CA GLN A 4 -2.45 -12.84 6.80
C GLN A 4 -2.78 -12.22 5.42
N LEU A 5 -1.82 -11.56 4.78
CA LEU A 5 -1.99 -11.09 3.40
C LEU A 5 -2.25 -12.26 2.44
N TYR A 6 -1.54 -13.37 2.61
CA TYR A 6 -1.73 -14.56 1.79
C TYR A 6 -3.05 -15.28 2.07
N ASP A 7 -3.67 -15.05 3.23
CA ASP A 7 -4.94 -15.65 3.59
C ASP A 7 -6.09 -15.13 2.74
N PHE A 8 -5.96 -13.91 2.18
CA PHE A 8 -6.91 -13.35 1.23
C PHE A 8 -6.91 -14.09 -0.11
N PHE A 9 -5.74 -14.49 -0.59
CA PHE A 9 -5.58 -15.05 -1.93
C PHE A 9 -5.51 -16.58 -1.88
N GLN A 10 -6.66 -17.22 -1.67
CA GLN A 10 -6.79 -18.68 -1.67
C GLN A 10 -7.05 -19.23 -3.07
N GLY A 11 -6.48 -20.41 -3.36
CA GLY A 11 -6.62 -21.10 -4.64
C GLY A 11 -5.26 -21.47 -5.22
N GLU A 12 -5.21 -22.61 -5.91
CA GLU A 12 -3.96 -23.13 -6.46
C GLU A 12 -3.37 -22.23 -7.54
N HIS A 13 -4.19 -21.48 -8.28
CA HIS A 13 -3.74 -20.56 -9.32
C HIS A 13 -2.88 -19.39 -8.78
N TYR A 14 -2.93 -19.09 -7.47
CA TYR A 14 -2.06 -18.10 -6.86
C TYR A 14 -0.68 -18.66 -6.51
N CYS A 15 0.37 -18.02 -7.01
CA CYS A 15 1.74 -18.23 -6.56
C CYS A 15 2.12 -17.15 -5.55
N LYS A 16 2.74 -17.55 -4.44
CA LYS A 16 3.10 -16.66 -3.32
C LYS A 16 4.58 -16.81 -3.04
N SER A 17 5.26 -15.72 -2.70
CA SER A 17 6.69 -15.79 -2.38
C SER A 17 6.92 -16.37 -0.98
N ASP A 18 7.77 -17.39 -0.86
CA ASP A 18 8.03 -18.06 0.42
C ASP A 18 8.84 -17.21 1.40
N LYS A 19 9.65 -16.28 0.89
CA LYS A 19 10.48 -15.32 1.65
C LYS A 19 10.41 -13.93 1.03
N ALA A 20 10.92 -12.92 1.75
CA ALA A 20 11.17 -11.62 1.16
C ALA A 20 12.16 -11.78 -0.02
N ILE A 21 11.93 -11.02 -1.09
CA ILE A 21 12.74 -11.10 -2.31
C ILE A 21 13.74 -9.95 -2.31
N ASN A 22 15.02 -10.27 -2.18
CA ASN A 22 16.08 -9.28 -2.33
C ASN A 22 16.23 -8.90 -3.80
N ILE A 23 16.12 -7.62 -4.10
CA ILE A 23 16.24 -7.05 -5.43
C ILE A 23 17.37 -6.04 -5.48
N SER A 24 18.03 -5.95 -6.63
CA SER A 24 19.08 -4.97 -6.90
C SER A 24 18.79 -4.30 -8.23
N SER A 25 18.90 -2.98 -8.25
CA SER A 25 18.71 -2.13 -9.42
C SER A 25 19.75 -1.02 -9.42
N GLU A 26 19.76 -0.20 -10.47
CA GLU A 26 20.61 1.00 -10.53
C GLU A 26 20.29 2.00 -9.42
N LYS A 27 19.05 1.97 -8.88
CA LYS A 27 18.62 2.78 -7.74
C LYS A 27 19.04 2.20 -6.38
N GLY A 28 19.75 1.06 -6.38
CA GLY A 28 20.27 0.40 -5.20
C GLY A 28 19.58 -0.92 -4.86
N VAL A 29 19.87 -1.42 -3.66
CA VAL A 29 19.37 -2.69 -3.13
C VAL A 29 18.20 -2.46 -2.18
N THR A 30 17.19 -3.32 -2.27
CA THR A 30 16.07 -3.37 -1.32
C THR A 30 15.43 -4.76 -1.33
N ASP A 31 14.52 -5.01 -0.41
CA ASP A 31 13.69 -6.20 -0.36
C ASP A 31 12.24 -5.90 -0.76
N ILE A 32 11.56 -6.91 -1.32
CA ILE A 32 10.11 -6.98 -1.47
C ILE A 32 9.59 -7.91 -0.37
N ASP A 33 8.77 -7.39 0.54
CA ASP A 33 8.25 -8.16 1.67
C ASP A 33 7.38 -9.35 1.23
N ALA A 34 6.55 -9.14 0.20
CA ALA A 34 5.68 -10.18 -0.34
C ALA A 34 5.36 -9.96 -1.81
N ALA A 35 5.23 -11.06 -2.56
CA ALA A 35 4.69 -11.05 -3.92
C ALA A 35 3.61 -12.12 -4.08
N ILE A 36 2.59 -11.82 -4.89
CA ILE A 36 1.49 -12.72 -5.22
C ILE A 36 1.24 -12.64 -6.72
N TYR A 37 1.27 -13.77 -7.42
CA TYR A 37 0.98 -13.85 -8.84
C TYR A 37 -0.28 -14.68 -9.08
N ASP A 38 -1.26 -14.09 -9.75
CA ASP A 38 -2.43 -14.79 -10.26
C ASP A 38 -2.10 -15.38 -11.64
N ARG A 39 -2.00 -16.72 -11.71
CA ARG A 39 -1.63 -17.41 -12.96
C ARG A 39 -2.69 -17.31 -14.05
N ASP A 40 -3.95 -17.18 -13.67
CA ASP A 40 -5.08 -17.18 -14.60
C ASP A 40 -5.27 -15.76 -15.17
N ALA A 41 -5.28 -14.76 -14.28
CA ALA A 41 -5.37 -13.36 -14.69
C ALA A 41 -4.05 -12.84 -15.31
N GLY A 42 -2.91 -13.44 -14.95
CA GLY A 42 -1.58 -12.98 -15.35
C GLY A 42 -1.16 -11.69 -14.63
N VAL A 43 -1.64 -11.45 -13.41
CA VAL A 43 -1.39 -10.22 -12.65
C VAL A 43 -0.50 -10.50 -11.45
N LEU A 44 0.56 -9.70 -11.32
CA LEU A 44 1.51 -9.75 -10.21
C LEU A 44 1.28 -8.58 -9.25
N GLY A 45 1.00 -8.88 -7.99
CA GLY A 45 1.03 -7.92 -6.89
C GLY A 45 2.37 -7.97 -6.15
N ILE A 46 3.02 -6.82 -5.99
CA ILE A 46 4.25 -6.63 -5.20
C ILE A 46 3.90 -5.77 -3.99
N PHE A 47 4.25 -6.22 -2.80
CA PHE A 47 3.83 -5.60 -1.55
C PHE A 47 5.02 -5.24 -0.68
N GLN A 48 5.05 -3.99 -0.21
CA GLN A 48 5.81 -3.59 0.97
C GLN A 48 4.90 -3.57 2.19
N LEU A 49 5.37 -4.15 3.28
CA LEU A 49 4.71 -4.26 4.56
C LEU A 49 5.44 -3.39 5.59
N LYS A 50 4.98 -2.15 5.77
CA LYS A 50 5.55 -1.24 6.76
C LYS A 50 4.90 -1.44 8.13
N TRP A 51 5.63 -2.09 9.01
CA TRP A 51 5.32 -2.10 10.44
C TRP A 51 5.63 -0.73 11.04
N GLN A 52 4.63 -0.11 11.64
CA GLN A 52 4.78 1.09 12.45
C GLN A 52 4.62 0.62 13.90
N ASP A 53 5.54 1.01 14.79
CA ASP A 53 5.37 0.75 16.22
C ASP A 53 4.12 1.49 16.75
N ALA A 54 3.47 0.89 17.75
CA ALA A 54 2.35 1.52 18.43
C ALA A 54 2.85 2.78 19.15
N TYR A 55 2.13 3.89 18.98
CA TYR A 55 2.53 5.21 19.49
C TYR A 55 2.86 5.20 20.99
N GLY A 56 4.05 5.69 21.35
CA GLY A 56 4.41 6.03 22.72
C GLY A 56 4.01 7.47 23.06
N ASN A 57 2.71 7.74 23.24
CA ASN A 57 2.18 8.98 23.84
C ASN A 57 2.63 10.37 23.29
N SER A 58 3.48 10.50 22.27
CA SER A 58 4.00 11.81 21.81
C SER A 58 3.64 12.16 20.35
N MET A 59 3.11 13.37 20.16
CA MET A 59 2.84 13.93 18.83
C MET A 59 4.12 14.11 17.99
N LYS A 60 5.27 14.25 18.65
CA LYS A 60 6.59 14.38 18.02
C LYS A 60 7.02 13.08 17.34
N GLU A 61 6.84 11.94 17.99
CA GLU A 61 7.07 10.62 17.39
C GLU A 61 6.18 10.41 16.18
N ARG A 62 4.89 10.72 16.31
CA ARG A 62 3.94 10.63 15.20
C ARG A 62 4.41 11.44 13.97
N TYR A 63 4.84 12.69 14.18
CA TYR A 63 5.33 13.53 13.08
C TYR A 63 6.60 12.96 12.45
N SER A 64 7.57 12.53 13.26
CA SER A 64 8.81 11.93 12.76
C SER A 64 8.57 10.68 11.91
N HIS A 65 7.64 9.81 12.34
CA HIS A 65 7.26 8.62 11.58
C HIS A 65 6.59 8.97 10.26
N ILE A 66 5.71 9.97 10.22
CA ILE A 66 5.11 10.48 8.99
C ILE A 66 6.21 10.96 8.04
N THR A 67 7.10 11.84 8.52
CA THR A 67 8.19 12.39 7.70
C THR A 67 9.16 11.34 7.18
N ASN A 68 9.24 10.17 7.82
CA ASN A 68 10.09 9.06 7.38
C ASN A 68 9.35 8.04 6.51
N LEU A 69 8.05 7.82 6.74
CA LEU A 69 7.27 6.78 6.07
C LEU A 69 7.16 7.06 4.56
N TYR A 70 6.70 8.24 4.20
CA TYR A 70 6.44 8.60 2.80
C TYR A 70 7.73 8.59 1.97
N PRO A 71 8.82 9.28 2.36
CA PRO A 71 10.04 9.29 1.56
C PRO A 71 10.66 7.89 1.42
N LYS A 72 10.72 7.10 2.50
CA LYS A 72 11.28 5.74 2.44
C LYS A 72 10.45 4.80 1.58
N ALA A 73 9.13 4.96 1.57
CA ALA A 73 8.26 4.17 0.70
C ALA A 73 8.37 4.62 -0.77
N THR A 74 8.47 5.92 -1.05
CA THR A 74 8.75 6.44 -2.39
C THR A 74 10.10 5.94 -2.92
N GLU A 75 11.15 6.00 -2.11
CA GLU A 75 12.47 5.46 -2.45
C GLU A 75 12.40 3.95 -2.74
N TRP A 76 11.63 3.20 -1.94
CA TRP A 76 11.38 1.78 -2.20
C TRP A 76 10.65 1.55 -3.54
N ILE A 77 9.62 2.34 -3.84
CA ILE A 77 8.89 2.28 -5.12
C ILE A 77 9.85 2.55 -6.29
N ASP A 78 10.74 3.54 -6.18
CA ASP A 78 11.73 3.83 -7.23
C ASP A 78 12.65 2.65 -7.50
N LYS A 79 13.14 1.99 -6.45
CA LYS A 79 13.98 0.78 -6.58
C LYS A 79 13.22 -0.38 -7.19
N VAL A 80 11.96 -0.58 -6.81
CA VAL A 80 11.11 -1.65 -7.36
C VAL A 80 10.78 -1.39 -8.82
N GLU A 81 10.39 -0.19 -9.21
CA GLU A 81 10.12 0.19 -10.60
C GLU A 81 11.37 0.04 -11.48
N SER A 82 12.54 0.50 -10.98
CA SER A 82 13.82 0.31 -11.66
C SER A 82 14.17 -1.17 -11.82
N TRP A 83 13.91 -1.98 -10.80
CA TRP A 83 14.14 -3.43 -10.89
C TRP A 83 13.17 -4.11 -11.87
N ILE A 84 11.89 -3.73 -11.88
CA ILE A 84 10.87 -4.25 -12.81
C ILE A 84 11.27 -3.94 -14.25
N SER A 85 11.68 -2.69 -14.54
CA SER A 85 12.03 -2.28 -15.90
C SER A 85 13.21 -3.08 -16.45
N LEU A 86 14.22 -3.34 -15.63
CA LEU A 86 15.38 -4.16 -15.98
C LEU A 86 15.04 -5.64 -16.22
N ASN A 87 14.00 -6.17 -15.55
CA ASN A 87 13.69 -7.62 -15.54
C ASN A 87 12.41 -8.00 -16.30
N ARG A 88 11.73 -7.03 -16.93
CA ARG A 88 10.37 -7.19 -17.49
C ARG A 88 10.22 -8.36 -18.47
N ASN A 89 11.23 -8.59 -19.30
CA ASN A 89 11.13 -9.49 -20.46
C ASN A 89 11.72 -10.89 -20.27
N LYS A 90 12.42 -11.19 -19.17
CA LYS A 90 13.20 -12.44 -19.12
C LYS A 90 13.00 -13.32 -17.90
N ASP A 91 12.87 -12.79 -16.68
CA ASP A 91 12.99 -13.69 -15.52
C ASP A 91 12.29 -13.21 -14.25
N LEU A 92 11.36 -12.24 -14.32
CA LEU A 92 10.76 -11.69 -13.11
C LEU A 92 9.99 -12.75 -12.29
N LEU A 93 9.14 -13.55 -12.95
CA LEU A 93 8.43 -14.65 -12.27
C LEU A 93 9.34 -15.82 -11.92
N LYS A 94 10.43 -16.04 -12.67
CA LYS A 94 11.45 -17.04 -12.34
C LYS A 94 12.21 -16.65 -11.06
N ARG A 95 12.58 -15.39 -10.91
CA ARG A 95 13.28 -14.87 -9.74
C ARG A 95 12.41 -14.89 -8.48
N ILE A 96 11.12 -14.59 -8.61
CA ILE A 96 10.20 -14.50 -7.46
C ILE A 96 9.63 -15.86 -7.08
N PHE A 97 9.21 -16.67 -8.05
CA PHE A 97 8.43 -17.90 -7.83
C PHE A 97 9.03 -19.15 -8.49
N SER A 98 10.23 -19.07 -9.07
CA SER A 98 10.82 -20.17 -9.86
C SER A 98 9.93 -20.63 -11.04
N LEU A 99 9.14 -19.72 -11.60
CA LEU A 99 8.29 -19.96 -12.78
C LEU A 99 8.97 -19.42 -14.06
N PRO A 100 9.73 -20.25 -14.81
CA PRO A 100 10.32 -19.84 -16.07
C PRO A 100 9.26 -19.66 -17.16
N ASN A 101 9.63 -18.96 -18.24
CA ASN A 101 8.83 -18.83 -19.47
C ASN A 101 7.43 -18.20 -19.29
N ARG A 102 7.24 -17.41 -18.23
CA ARG A 102 6.03 -16.59 -18.04
C ARG A 102 6.40 -15.14 -17.78
N VAL A 103 5.59 -14.24 -18.35
CA VAL A 103 5.71 -12.79 -18.15
C VAL A 103 4.37 -12.29 -17.58
N PRO A 104 4.36 -11.49 -16.50
CA PRO A 104 3.13 -10.90 -15.99
C PRO A 104 2.54 -9.95 -17.04
N LYS A 105 1.23 -10.04 -17.28
CA LYS A 105 0.50 -9.07 -18.11
C LYS A 105 0.43 -7.70 -17.43
N LYS A 106 0.31 -7.70 -16.10
CA LYS A 106 0.24 -6.49 -15.27
C LYS A 106 1.03 -6.69 -13.98
N ILE A 107 1.69 -5.62 -13.52
CA ILE A 107 2.38 -5.57 -12.23
C ILE A 107 1.76 -4.41 -11.44
N LEU A 108 1.39 -4.67 -10.20
CA LEU A 108 0.70 -3.74 -9.32
C LEU A 108 1.46 -3.64 -7.99
N ILE A 109 1.86 -2.43 -7.61
CA ILE A 109 2.64 -2.19 -6.39
C ILE A 109 1.70 -1.76 -5.26
N PHE A 110 1.93 -2.31 -4.07
CA PHE A 110 1.17 -2.05 -2.87
C PHE A 110 2.09 -1.63 -1.72
N VAL A 111 1.67 -0.63 -0.96
CA VAL A 111 2.30 -0.26 0.31
C VAL A 111 1.28 -0.39 1.42
N ILE A 112 1.48 -1.39 2.29
CA ILE A 112 0.56 -1.72 3.38
C ILE A 112 1.17 -1.33 4.72
N CYS A 113 0.55 -0.38 5.40
CA CYS A 113 0.95 0.09 6.72
C CYS A 113 0.18 -0.63 7.83
N ARG A 114 0.79 -0.80 9.01
CA ARG A 114 0.11 -1.43 10.16
C ARG A 114 -1.12 -0.64 10.63
N HIS A 115 -0.96 0.67 10.85
CA HIS A 115 -1.95 1.51 11.52
C HIS A 115 -2.53 2.59 10.60
N ASN A 116 -1.74 3.63 10.34
CA ASN A 116 -2.19 4.80 9.59
C ASN A 116 -1.40 4.93 8.28
N THR A 117 -2.12 5.30 7.23
CA THR A 117 -1.59 5.37 5.85
C THR A 117 -1.76 6.75 5.25
N TYR A 118 -2.88 7.42 5.56
CA TYR A 118 -3.20 8.74 5.04
C TYR A 118 -3.10 9.78 6.16
N PHE A 119 -2.19 10.73 6.00
CA PHE A 119 -1.96 11.81 6.94
C PHE A 119 -2.24 13.15 6.25
N THR A 120 -2.90 14.06 6.96
CA THR A 120 -3.26 15.38 6.44
C THR A 120 -2.02 16.16 6.00
N GLY A 121 -2.04 16.69 4.78
CA GLY A 121 -0.92 17.47 4.22
C GLY A 121 0.16 16.64 3.52
N TYR A 122 -0.02 15.32 3.42
CA TYR A 122 0.90 14.42 2.71
C TYR A 122 0.16 13.67 1.60
N GLU A 123 0.75 13.64 0.41
CA GLU A 123 0.30 12.78 -0.68
C GLU A 123 1.12 11.49 -0.71
N VAL A 124 0.43 10.37 -0.90
CA VAL A 124 1.08 9.08 -1.17
C VAL A 124 1.57 9.03 -2.61
N ASP A 125 2.61 8.24 -2.87
CA ASP A 125 3.09 8.00 -4.22
C ASP A 125 2.03 7.25 -5.05
N LYS A 126 1.61 7.87 -6.16
CA LYS A 126 0.48 7.41 -6.98
C LYS A 126 0.77 6.10 -7.73
N ARG A 127 2.04 5.72 -7.89
CA ARG A 127 2.44 4.48 -8.58
C ARG A 127 2.03 3.22 -7.80
N ALA A 128 1.90 3.34 -6.48
CA ALA A 128 1.42 2.26 -5.62
C ALA A 128 -0.03 2.49 -5.16
N ALA A 129 -0.70 1.40 -4.81
CA ALA A 129 -1.91 1.42 -3.99
C ALA A 129 -1.52 1.35 -2.51
N TRP A 130 -1.98 2.31 -1.73
CA TRP A 130 -1.67 2.40 -0.31
C TRP A 130 -2.85 1.93 0.53
N SER A 131 -2.57 1.27 1.65
CA SER A 131 -3.63 0.94 2.61
C SER A 131 -3.07 0.71 4.00
N SER A 132 -3.95 0.73 5.00
CA SER A 132 -3.64 0.12 6.29
C SER A 132 -4.14 -1.33 6.31
N VAL A 133 -3.66 -2.14 7.23
CA VAL A 133 -4.15 -3.52 7.40
C VAL A 133 -5.67 -3.55 7.59
N TRP A 134 -6.20 -2.65 8.43
CA TRP A 134 -7.64 -2.56 8.71
C TRP A 134 -8.45 -2.15 7.49
N ASN A 135 -7.96 -1.17 6.72
CA ASN A 135 -8.64 -0.75 5.52
C ASN A 135 -8.60 -1.83 4.44
N LEU A 136 -7.46 -2.53 4.30
CA LEU A 136 -7.33 -3.67 3.39
C LEU A 136 -8.33 -4.78 3.74
N LEU A 137 -8.45 -5.15 5.02
CA LEU A 137 -9.45 -6.13 5.49
C LEU A 137 -10.87 -5.71 5.14
N LYS A 138 -11.22 -4.45 5.43
CA LYS A 138 -12.56 -3.90 5.13
C LYS A 138 -12.87 -3.94 3.64
N VAL A 139 -11.93 -3.52 2.80
CA VAL A 139 -12.09 -3.53 1.33
C VAL A 139 -12.23 -4.96 0.83
N TRP A 140 -11.38 -5.87 1.32
CA TRP A 140 -11.43 -7.27 0.94
C TRP A 140 -12.80 -7.89 1.17
N ASP A 141 -13.35 -7.71 2.38
CA ASP A 141 -14.61 -8.32 2.78
C ASP A 141 -15.84 -7.67 2.10
N SER A 142 -15.84 -6.34 1.97
CA SER A 142 -17.04 -5.60 1.55
C SER A 142 -17.08 -5.19 0.08
N LYS A 143 -15.94 -5.13 -0.61
CA LYS A 143 -15.83 -4.56 -1.97
C LYS A 143 -15.29 -5.52 -3.01
N ILE A 144 -14.54 -6.55 -2.63
CA ILE A 144 -13.96 -7.48 -3.60
C ILE A 144 -14.98 -8.57 -3.94
N PRO A 145 -15.45 -8.67 -5.20
CA PRO A 145 -16.43 -9.69 -5.56
C PRO A 145 -15.84 -11.09 -5.36
N LYS A 146 -16.61 -11.99 -4.73
CA LYS A 146 -16.17 -13.38 -4.49
C LYS A 146 -15.79 -14.10 -5.79
N ASN A 147 -16.54 -13.83 -6.87
CA ASN A 147 -16.38 -14.40 -8.21
C ASN A 147 -15.50 -13.54 -9.13
N SER A 148 -14.76 -12.56 -8.58
CA SER A 148 -13.83 -11.77 -9.39
C SER A 148 -12.77 -12.68 -10.00
N THR A 149 -12.61 -12.59 -11.32
CA THR A 149 -11.57 -13.28 -12.10
C THR A 149 -10.18 -12.71 -11.85
N ASN A 150 -10.08 -11.53 -11.22
CA ASN A 150 -8.81 -10.92 -10.84
C ASN A 150 -8.95 -10.13 -9.53
N LYS A 151 -8.71 -10.81 -8.41
CA LYS A 151 -8.83 -10.21 -7.07
C LYS A 151 -7.70 -9.23 -6.76
N ILE A 152 -6.50 -9.42 -7.31
CA ILE A 152 -5.36 -8.53 -7.10
C ILE A 152 -5.65 -7.15 -7.70
N GLU A 153 -6.12 -7.12 -8.95
CA GLU A 153 -6.46 -5.88 -9.63
C GLU A 153 -7.70 -5.21 -9.05
N ALA A 154 -8.73 -6.00 -8.70
CA ALA A 154 -9.91 -5.46 -8.00
C ALA A 154 -9.50 -4.76 -6.70
N LEU A 155 -8.63 -5.38 -5.89
CA LEU A 155 -8.10 -4.78 -4.67
C LEU A 155 -7.34 -3.50 -4.95
N TYR A 156 -6.43 -3.50 -5.93
CA TYR A 156 -5.68 -2.31 -6.31
C TYR A 156 -6.61 -1.15 -6.67
N ASN A 157 -7.60 -1.40 -7.52
CA ASN A 157 -8.52 -0.38 -8.01
C ASN A 157 -9.37 0.21 -6.87
N GLU A 158 -9.90 -0.63 -5.97
CA GLU A 158 -10.67 -0.15 -4.81
C GLU A 158 -9.82 0.68 -3.85
N LEU A 159 -8.56 0.29 -3.61
CA LEU A 159 -7.63 1.08 -2.79
C LEU A 159 -7.30 2.43 -3.44
N LYS A 160 -7.04 2.47 -4.75
CA LYS A 160 -6.83 3.73 -5.49
C LYS A 160 -8.08 4.62 -5.47
N LYS A 161 -9.27 4.04 -5.44
CA LYS A 161 -10.53 4.79 -5.32
C LYS A 161 -10.64 5.45 -3.94
N ILE A 162 -10.36 4.71 -2.88
CA ILE A 162 -10.34 5.25 -1.51
C ILE A 162 -9.31 6.38 -1.37
N GLU A 163 -8.10 6.22 -1.93
CA GLU A 163 -7.09 7.27 -1.97
C GLU A 163 -7.64 8.56 -2.61
N ARG A 164 -8.32 8.44 -3.75
CA ARG A 164 -8.96 9.59 -4.43
C ARG A 164 -10.06 10.21 -3.60
N ASP A 165 -10.90 9.41 -2.95
CA ASP A 165 -11.98 9.90 -2.10
C ASP A 165 -11.43 10.64 -0.87
N ILE A 166 -10.31 10.19 -0.32
CA ILE A 166 -9.63 10.87 0.79
C ILE A 166 -9.04 12.21 0.33
N ASN A 167 -8.42 12.24 -0.86
CA ASN A 167 -7.81 13.47 -1.39
C ASN A 167 -8.85 14.49 -1.88
N THR A 168 -10.03 14.04 -2.32
CA THR A 168 -11.12 14.91 -2.81
C THR A 168 -12.06 15.39 -1.72
N ARG A 169 -12.04 14.78 -0.52
CA ARG A 169 -12.71 15.34 0.66
C ARG A 169 -12.13 16.74 0.90
N LYS A 170 -12.89 17.76 0.52
CA LYS A 170 -12.64 19.13 0.96
C LYS A 170 -12.44 19.08 2.47
N ARG A 171 -11.37 19.69 2.97
CA ARG A 171 -11.32 20.07 4.39
C ARG A 171 -12.66 20.75 4.66
N PRO A 172 -13.41 20.39 5.73
CA PRO A 172 -14.53 21.24 6.11
C PRO A 172 -13.99 22.66 6.15
N GLU A 173 -14.62 23.57 5.41
CA GLU A 173 -14.32 24.98 5.57
C GLU A 173 -14.53 25.26 7.04
N MET A 174 -13.46 25.61 7.76
CA MET A 174 -13.57 26.07 9.12
C MET A 174 -14.26 27.43 9.01
N THR A 175 -15.59 27.42 9.01
CA THR A 175 -16.36 28.58 9.43
C THR A 175 -15.86 28.94 10.83
N LYS A 176 -15.80 30.23 11.14
CA LYS A 176 -15.46 30.70 12.49
C LYS A 176 -16.51 30.15 13.45
N ASP A 177 -16.25 28.97 13.96
CA ASP A 177 -17.15 28.33 14.87
C ASP A 177 -16.66 28.62 16.28
N GLU A 178 -17.49 29.35 17.01
CA GLU A 178 -17.33 29.55 18.43
C GLU A 178 -18.19 28.53 19.16
N PHE A 179 -17.57 27.68 19.97
CA PHE A 179 -18.30 26.71 20.78
C PHE A 179 -18.04 26.95 22.25
N ASN A 180 -19.10 26.89 23.04
CA ASN A 180 -19.02 26.95 24.49
C ASN A 180 -19.06 25.53 25.05
N ILE A 181 -18.00 25.13 25.75
CA ILE A 181 -17.98 23.91 26.56
C ILE A 181 -17.97 24.35 28.02
N SER A 182 -19.15 24.28 28.65
CA SER A 182 -19.37 24.78 30.01
C SER A 182 -18.89 26.25 30.13
N ARG A 183 -17.90 26.54 30.96
CA ARG A 183 -17.33 27.89 31.16
C ARG A 183 -16.27 28.31 30.13
N TYR A 184 -15.93 27.46 29.16
CA TYR A 184 -14.86 27.70 28.22
C TYR A 184 -15.41 28.03 26.84
N ARG A 185 -14.93 29.14 26.26
CA ARG A 185 -15.19 29.55 24.87
C ARG A 185 -14.01 29.14 24.01
N ILE A 186 -14.25 28.23 23.08
CA ILE A 186 -13.25 27.79 22.09
C ILE A 186 -13.49 28.55 20.80
N ILE A 187 -12.48 29.30 20.36
CA ILE A 187 -12.50 30.05 19.10
C ILE A 187 -11.46 29.43 18.19
N LEU A 188 -11.91 28.77 17.13
CA LEU A 188 -11.02 28.23 16.10
C LEU A 188 -10.67 29.36 15.12
N LYS A 189 -9.49 29.95 15.25
CA LYS A 189 -8.95 30.91 14.26
C LYS A 189 -8.11 30.17 13.23
N SER A 190 -8.41 30.37 11.94
CA SER A 190 -7.48 30.01 10.87
C SER A 190 -6.31 30.99 10.88
N SER A 191 -5.09 30.47 10.95
CA SER A 191 -3.86 31.12 10.48
C SER A 191 -3.68 30.85 8.99
#